data_AF-A0A7W5BD00-F1
#
_entry.id   AF-A0A7W5BD00-F1
#
_cell.length_a   1.000
_cell.length_b   1.000
_cell.length_c   1.000
_cell.angle_alpha   90.00
_cell.angle_beta   90.00
_cell.angle_gamma   90.00
#
_symmetry.space_group_name_H-M   'P 1'
#
loop_
_entity.id
_entity.type
_entity.pdbx_description
1 polymer ?
#
loop_
_entity_poly.entity_id
_entity_poly.type
_entity_poly.pdbx_seq_one_letter_code
_entity_poly.pdbx_strand_id
1 'polypeptide(L)'
;MGTTKTSLKPAARPVPGPVRDLPAEIQRRLDGWFCSFWFFVICHYGFGIGGVVAATIAAATTGEAVKVAAIIASTCMAVVGFVQPDHQYRKLVGAWRILDDAAQRYRHGLIEIEELIDGMKAAEARLQKQEDDTPPGKQ
;
A
#
# COMPACT_ATOMS: atom_id res chain seq x y z
N MET A 1 -26.76 47.67 -22.86
CA MET A 1 -26.20 46.31 -22.68
C MET A 1 -25.53 46.26 -21.31
N GLY A 2 -26.26 45.85 -20.27
CA GLY A 2 -25.72 45.68 -18.92
C GLY A 2 -25.42 44.22 -18.67
N THR A 3 -24.15 43.89 -18.39
CA THR A 3 -23.72 42.54 -18.04
C THR A 3 -23.96 42.31 -16.54
N THR A 4 -24.97 41.51 -16.22
CA THR A 4 -25.26 41.10 -14.84
C THR A 4 -24.15 40.18 -14.35
N LYS A 5 -23.28 40.68 -13.48
CA LYS A 5 -22.27 39.88 -12.78
C LYS A 5 -22.97 38.99 -11.75
N THR A 6 -23.15 37.71 -12.08
CA THR A 6 -23.57 36.68 -11.14
C THR A 6 -22.47 36.48 -10.11
N SER A 7 -22.63 37.10 -8.93
CA SER A 7 -21.75 36.88 -7.79
C SER A 7 -21.98 35.45 -7.26
N LEU A 8 -21.08 34.53 -7.60
CA LEU A 8 -21.03 33.18 -7.04
C LEU A 8 -20.69 33.29 -5.56
N LYS A 9 -21.72 33.10 -4.72
CA LYS A 9 -21.57 32.93 -3.27
C LYS A 9 -20.63 31.74 -3.03
N PRO A 10 -19.50 31.91 -2.32
CA PRO A 10 -18.60 30.79 -2.06
C PRO A 10 -19.35 29.72 -1.26
N ALA A 11 -19.35 28.48 -1.76
CA ALA A 11 -19.91 27.34 -1.06
C ALA A 11 -19.23 27.23 0.31
N ALA A 12 -20.02 27.29 1.39
CA ALA A 12 -19.51 27.15 2.74
C ALA A 12 -18.76 25.82 2.85
N ARG A 13 -17.51 25.85 3.35
CA ARG A 13 -16.78 24.62 3.61
C ARG A 13 -17.55 23.80 4.66
N PRO A 14 -17.74 22.48 4.45
CA PRO A 14 -18.35 21.63 5.45
C PRO A 14 -17.53 21.73 6.74
N VAL A 15 -18.21 22.05 7.84
CA VAL A 15 -17.60 22.13 9.17
C VAL A 15 -17.47 20.70 9.69
N PRO A 16 -16.31 20.29 10.23
CA PRO A 16 -16.15 18.96 10.82
C PRO A 16 -17.20 18.72 11.91
N GLY A 17 -17.87 17.57 11.85
CA GLY A 17 -18.75 17.10 12.90
C GLY A 17 -17.97 16.61 14.13
N PRO A 18 -18.66 16.20 15.21
CA PRO A 18 -18.04 15.51 16.33
C PRO A 18 -17.31 14.25 15.84
N VAL A 19 -16.15 13.95 16.46
CA VAL A 19 -15.33 12.80 16.07
C VAL A 19 -16.12 11.50 16.24
N ARG A 20 -16.27 10.74 15.16
CA ARG A 20 -16.99 9.45 15.13
C ARG A 20 -16.01 8.27 15.25
N ASP A 21 -16.41 7.22 15.96
CA ASP A 21 -15.64 5.98 16.04
C ASP A 21 -15.81 5.14 14.77
N LEU A 22 -14.72 4.54 14.30
CA LEU A 22 -14.77 3.64 13.14
C LEU A 22 -15.36 2.28 13.52
N PRO A 23 -16.15 1.66 12.63
CA PRO A 23 -16.51 0.25 12.77
C PRO A 23 -15.27 -0.63 12.91
N ALA A 24 -15.30 -1.57 13.86
CA ALA A 24 -14.15 -2.43 14.21
C ALA A 24 -13.57 -3.19 13.00
N GLU A 25 -14.44 -3.63 12.08
CA GLU A 25 -14.00 -4.35 10.88
C GLU A 25 -13.18 -3.47 9.92
N ILE A 26 -13.54 -2.19 9.79
CA ILE A 26 -12.81 -1.23 8.94
C ILE A 26 -11.46 -0.91 9.57
N GLN A 27 -11.44 -0.70 10.88
CA GLN A 27 -10.19 -0.50 11.62
C GLN A 27 -9.24 -1.71 11.46
N ARG A 28 -9.77 -2.93 11.64
CA ARG A 28 -9.01 -4.18 11.46
C ARG A 28 -8.39 -4.29 10.06
N ARG A 29 -9.12 -3.88 9.02
CA ARG A 29 -8.63 -3.89 7.63
C ARG A 29 -7.57 -2.84 7.38
N LEU A 30 -7.75 -1.63 7.89
CA LEU A 30 -6.72 -0.58 7.82
C LEU A 30 -5.41 -1.05 8.45
N ASP A 31 -5.48 -1.58 9.68
CA ASP A 31 -4.29 -2.06 10.40
C ASP A 31 -3.68 -3.27 9.69
N GLY A 32 -4.50 -4.21 9.22
CA GLY A 32 -4.05 -5.39 8.49
C GLY A 32 -3.34 -5.05 7.18
N TRP A 33 -3.91 -4.16 6.37
CA TRP A 33 -3.28 -3.71 5.13
C TRP A 33 -2.04 -2.86 5.38
N PHE A 34 -2.05 -2.03 6.43
CA PHE A 34 -0.88 -1.24 6.84
C PHE A 34 0.30 -2.12 7.21
N CYS A 35 0.08 -3.08 8.12
CA CYS A 35 1.10 -4.04 8.53
C CYS A 35 1.60 -4.87 7.34
N SER A 36 0.68 -5.31 6.47
CA SER A 36 1.03 -6.12 5.31
C SER A 36 1.91 -5.36 4.31
N PHE A 37 1.56 -4.11 3.95
CA PHE A 37 2.40 -3.37 3.01
C PHE A 37 3.78 -3.06 3.61
N TRP A 38 3.86 -2.73 4.91
CA TRP A 38 5.15 -2.51 5.58
C TRP A 38 6.01 -3.77 5.61
N PHE A 39 5.41 -4.92 5.86
CA PHE A 39 6.09 -6.21 5.77
C PHE A 39 6.71 -6.39 4.38
N PHE A 40 5.95 -6.14 3.31
CA PHE A 40 6.49 -6.24 1.95
C PHE A 40 7.55 -5.19 1.62
N VAL A 41 7.44 -3.96 2.15
CA VAL A 41 8.52 -2.94 2.04
C VAL A 41 9.80 -3.43 2.68
N ILE A 42 9.72 -3.94 3.92
CA ILE A 42 10.87 -4.47 4.66
C ILE A 42 11.47 -5.66 3.92
N CYS A 43 10.64 -6.58 3.41
CA CYS A 43 11.11 -7.70 2.60
C CYS A 43 11.83 -7.22 1.34
N HIS A 44 11.25 -6.29 0.58
CA HIS A 44 11.85 -5.80 -0.66
C HIS A 44 13.25 -5.20 -0.43
N TYR A 45 13.35 -4.25 0.50
CA TYR A 45 14.62 -3.57 0.76
C TYR A 45 15.60 -4.43 1.56
N GLY A 46 15.10 -5.21 2.52
CA GLY A 46 15.93 -6.11 3.34
C GLY A 46 16.57 -7.21 2.52
N PHE A 47 15.78 -7.96 1.74
CA PHE A 47 16.32 -9.00 0.87
C PHE A 47 17.07 -8.42 -0.33
N GLY A 48 16.60 -7.32 -0.93
CA GLY A 48 17.30 -6.66 -2.03
C GLY A 48 18.69 -6.17 -1.64
N ILE A 49 18.80 -5.33 -0.61
CA ILE A 49 20.09 -4.80 -0.14
C ILE A 49 20.95 -5.94 0.42
N GLY A 50 20.39 -6.81 1.26
CA GLY A 50 21.11 -7.93 1.84
C GLY A 50 21.68 -8.88 0.79
N GLY A 51 20.91 -9.18 -0.26
CA GLY A 51 21.34 -10.02 -1.37
C GLY A 51 22.48 -9.40 -2.17
N VAL A 52 22.40 -8.09 -2.47
CA VAL A 52 23.47 -7.36 -3.17
C VAL A 52 24.75 -7.29 -2.34
N VAL A 53 24.64 -7.03 -1.03
CA VAL A 53 25.80 -7.02 -0.12
C VAL A 53 26.43 -8.41 -0.06
N ALA A 54 25.63 -9.46 0.12
CA ALA A 54 26.12 -10.84 0.14
C ALA A 54 26.79 -11.25 -1.18
N ALA A 55 26.20 -10.88 -2.32
CA ALA A 55 26.80 -11.13 -3.63
C ALA A 55 28.14 -10.40 -3.80
N THR A 56 28.22 -9.16 -3.32
CA THR A 56 29.45 -8.35 -3.36
C THR A 56 30.55 -8.98 -2.50
N ILE A 57 30.21 -9.45 -1.29
CA ILE A 57 31.15 -10.19 -0.42
C ILE A 57 31.62 -11.46 -1.12
N ALA A 58 30.71 -12.24 -1.71
CA ALA A 58 31.06 -13.46 -2.42
C ALA A 58 32.02 -13.19 -3.61
N ALA A 59 31.84 -12.08 -4.32
CA ALA A 59 32.70 -11.67 -5.43
C ALA A 59 34.08 -11.15 -4.99
N ALA A 60 34.17 -10.54 -3.80
CA ALA A 60 35.38 -9.91 -3.28
C ALA A 60 36.23 -10.82 -2.37
N THR A 61 35.72 -12.00 -1.98
CA THR A 61 36.37 -12.91 -1.04
C THR A 61 36.70 -14.26 -1.68
N THR A 62 37.50 -15.06 -0.99
CA THR A 62 37.82 -16.45 -1.39
C THR A 62 37.64 -17.38 -0.18
N GLY A 63 37.55 -18.69 -0.44
CA GLY A 63 37.38 -19.71 0.60
C GLY A 63 35.91 -19.95 0.99
N GLU A 64 35.70 -20.45 2.21
CA GLU A 64 34.40 -20.94 2.65
C GLU A 64 33.33 -19.85 2.80
N ALA A 65 33.75 -18.61 3.09
CA ALA A 65 32.88 -17.44 3.17
C ALA A 65 32.11 -17.18 1.85
N VAL A 66 32.70 -17.52 0.69
CA VAL A 66 32.05 -17.37 -0.62
C VAL A 66 30.80 -18.24 -0.72
N LYS A 67 30.87 -19.48 -0.22
CA LYS A 67 29.73 -20.41 -0.30
C LYS A 67 28.55 -19.89 0.51
N VAL A 68 28.81 -19.45 1.74
CA VAL A 68 27.78 -18.90 2.63
C VAL A 68 27.17 -17.63 2.02
N ALA A 69 28.01 -16.70 1.57
CA ALA A 69 27.56 -15.44 0.98
C ALA A 69 26.77 -15.67 -0.33
N ALA A 70 27.18 -16.61 -1.18
CA ALA A 70 26.47 -16.96 -2.41
C ALA A 70 25.09 -17.60 -2.14
N ILE A 71 24.96 -18.45 -1.11
CA ILE A 71 23.68 -19.03 -0.69
C ILE A 71 22.73 -17.96 -0.16
N ILE A 72 23.24 -17.03 0.65
CA ILE A 72 22.43 -15.90 1.16
C ILE A 72 21.97 -15.04 -0.01
N ALA A 73 22.88 -14.67 -0.92
CA ALA A 73 22.57 -13.86 -2.09
C ALA A 73 21.49 -14.53 -2.96
N SER A 74 21.63 -15.81 -3.28
CA SER A 74 20.66 -16.52 -4.11
C SER A 74 19.29 -16.64 -3.43
N THR A 75 19.26 -16.89 -2.12
CA THR A 75 18.02 -16.93 -1.34
C THR A 75 17.30 -15.59 -1.34
N CYS A 76 18.04 -14.49 -1.10
CA CYS A 76 17.50 -13.15 -1.17
C CYS A 76 16.90 -12.82 -2.55
N MET A 77 17.63 -13.14 -3.61
CA MET A 77 17.17 -12.90 -4.99
C MET A 77 15.96 -13.77 -5.34
N ALA A 78 15.92 -15.01 -4.87
CA ALA A 78 14.76 -15.88 -5.01
C ALA A 78 13.52 -15.30 -4.31
N VAL A 79 13.66 -14.82 -3.07
CA VAL A 79 12.55 -14.18 -2.35
C VAL A 79 12.05 -12.95 -3.11
N VAL A 80 12.95 -12.07 -3.56
CA VAL A 80 12.56 -10.87 -4.31
C VAL A 80 11.90 -11.24 -5.64
N GLY A 81 12.43 -12.21 -6.37
CA GLY A 81 11.93 -12.64 -7.67
C GLY A 81 10.58 -13.35 -7.61
N PHE A 82 10.40 -14.27 -6.66
CA PHE A 82 9.16 -15.06 -6.56
C PHE A 82 8.05 -14.36 -5.79
N VAL A 83 8.36 -13.70 -4.67
CA VAL A 83 7.33 -13.02 -3.85
C VAL A 83 6.90 -11.71 -4.50
N GLN A 84 7.78 -11.10 -5.30
CA GLN A 84 7.57 -9.77 -5.90
C GLN A 84 7.08 -8.75 -4.87
N PRO A 85 7.82 -8.56 -3.75
CA PRO A 85 7.35 -7.75 -2.64
C PRO A 85 7.06 -6.30 -3.06
N ASP A 86 7.73 -5.77 -4.09
CA ASP A 86 7.43 -4.45 -4.64
C ASP A 86 6.00 -4.35 -5.19
N HIS A 87 5.58 -5.36 -5.95
CA HIS A 87 4.23 -5.44 -6.49
C HIS A 87 3.18 -5.54 -5.37
N GLN A 88 3.44 -6.41 -4.39
CA GLN A 88 2.53 -6.65 -3.27
C GLN A 88 2.34 -5.40 -2.39
N TYR A 89 3.40 -4.68 -2.03
CA TYR A 89 3.23 -3.47 -1.21
C TYR A 89 2.50 -2.37 -1.98
N ARG A 90 2.78 -2.17 -3.28
CA ARG A 90 2.12 -1.12 -4.10
C ARG A 90 0.62 -1.36 -4.19
N LYS A 91 0.22 -2.63 -4.26
CA LYS A 91 -1.18 -3.04 -4.25
C LYS A 91 -1.86 -2.69 -2.93
N LEU A 92 -1.27 -3.11 -1.83
CA LEU A 92 -1.82 -2.91 -0.49
C LEU A 92 -1.86 -1.43 -0.10
N VAL A 93 -0.80 -0.65 -0.39
CA VAL A 93 -0.77 0.78 -0.05
C VAL A 93 -1.80 1.57 -0.85
N GLY A 94 -2.10 1.16 -2.09
CA GLY A 94 -3.13 1.78 -2.92
C GLY A 94 -4.53 1.59 -2.33
N ALA A 95 -4.87 0.36 -1.96
CA ALA A 95 -6.15 0.06 -1.30
C ALA A 95 -6.25 0.71 0.09
N TRP A 96 -5.17 0.65 0.87
CA TRP A 96 -5.09 1.28 2.18
C TRP A 96 -5.37 2.79 2.12
N ARG A 97 -4.77 3.52 1.16
CA ARG A 97 -5.01 4.97 1.01
C ARG A 97 -6.47 5.31 0.70
N ILE A 98 -7.16 4.50 -0.10
CA ILE A 98 -8.57 4.71 -0.43
C ILE A 98 -9.43 4.56 0.82
N LEU A 99 -9.21 3.48 1.58
CA LEU A 99 -9.96 3.24 2.81
C LEU A 99 -9.61 4.24 3.92
N ASP A 100 -8.34 4.64 4.03
CA ASP A 100 -7.87 5.60 5.03
C ASP A 100 -8.48 6.99 4.80
N ASP A 101 -8.55 7.46 3.55
CA ASP A 101 -9.24 8.72 3.22
C ASP A 101 -10.72 8.69 3.62
N ALA A 102 -11.44 7.64 3.23
CA ALA A 102 -12.85 7.47 3.61
C ALA A 102 -13.01 7.39 5.14
N ALA A 103 -12.14 6.65 5.82
CA ALA A 103 -12.16 6.50 7.27
C ALA A 103 -11.91 7.84 7.99
N GLN A 104 -10.96 8.65 7.52
CA GLN A 104 -10.71 9.99 8.06
C GLN A 104 -11.91 10.91 7.83
N ARG A 105 -12.49 10.91 6.63
CA ARG A 105 -13.68 11.71 6.32
C ARG A 105 -14.86 11.32 7.20
N TYR A 106 -15.06 10.03 7.46
CA TYR A 106 -16.11 9.54 8.34
C TYR A 106 -15.87 9.95 9.80
N ARG A 107 -14.64 9.78 10.30
CA ARG A 107 -14.25 10.21 11.65
C ARG A 107 -14.53 11.69 11.87
N HIS A 108 -14.35 12.53 10.86
CA HIS A 108 -14.62 13.98 10.93
C HIS A 108 -16.07 14.36 10.59
N GLY A 109 -16.97 13.39 10.45
CA GLY A 109 -18.38 13.63 10.13
C GLY A 109 -18.59 14.30 8.77
N LEU A 110 -17.64 14.15 7.84
CA LEU A 110 -17.72 14.71 6.49
C LEU A 110 -18.45 13.79 5.51
N ILE A 111 -18.60 12.51 5.86
CA ILE A 111 -19.32 11.50 5.09
C ILE A 111 -20.11 10.59 6.04
N GLU A 112 -21.14 9.94 5.52
CA GLU A 112 -21.94 8.97 6.26
C GLU A 112 -21.42 7.52 6.15
N ILE A 113 -22.03 6.61 6.92
CA ILE A 113 -21.57 5.21 7.00
C ILE A 113 -21.65 4.49 5.65
N GLU A 114 -22.64 4.84 4.82
CA GLU A 114 -22.81 4.32 3.47
C GLU A 114 -21.63 4.69 2.58
N GLU A 115 -21.19 5.95 2.62
CA GLU A 115 -20.03 6.43 1.85
C GLU A 115 -18.73 5.81 2.35
N LEU A 116 -18.61 5.54 3.66
CA LEU A 116 -17.48 4.81 4.23
C LEU A 116 -17.44 3.36 3.69
N ILE A 117 -18.59 2.68 3.65
CA ILE A 117 -18.73 1.33 3.09
C ILE A 117 -18.36 1.32 1.61
N ASP A 118 -18.77 2.34 0.85
CA ASP A 118 -18.41 2.46 -0.56
C ASP A 118 -16.92 2.72 -0.76
N GLY A 119 -16.28 3.49 0.12
CA GLY A 119 -14.82 3.61 0.19
C GLY A 119 -14.12 2.27 0.43
N MET A 120 -14.66 1.44 1.31
CA MET A 120 -14.16 0.07 1.55
C MET A 120 -14.30 -0.81 0.29
N LYS A 121 -15.47 -0.82 -0.36
CA LYS A 121 -15.67 -1.56 -1.62
C LYS A 121 -14.70 -1.10 -2.71
N ALA A 122 -14.47 0.21 -2.82
CA ALA A 122 -13.53 0.76 -3.80
C ALA A 122 -12.08 0.32 -3.51
N ALA A 123 -11.69 0.28 -2.24
CA ALA A 123 -10.39 -0.23 -1.82
C ALA A 123 -10.23 -1.73 -2.14
N GLU A 124 -11.26 -2.54 -1.88
CA GLU A 124 -11.25 -3.97 -2.23
C GLU A 124 -11.22 -4.20 -3.74
N ALA A 125 -12.02 -3.46 -4.52
CA ALA A 125 -11.99 -3.52 -5.97
C ALA A 125 -10.61 -3.14 -6.53
N ARG A 126 -9.92 -2.20 -5.87
CA ARG A 126 -8.53 -1.84 -6.22
C ARG A 126 -7.57 -3.01 -6.01
N LEU A 127 -7.75 -3.82 -4.96
CA LEU A 127 -6.97 -5.05 -4.76
C LEU A 127 -7.28 -6.06 -5.86
N GLN A 128 -8.56 -6.32 -6.12
CA GLN A 128 -9.01 -7.31 -7.11
C GLN A 128 -8.48 -7.03 -8.51
N LYS A 129 -8.63 -5.78 -8.99
CA LYS A 129 -8.16 -5.38 -10.32
C LYS A 129 -6.66 -5.65 -10.52
N GLN A 130 -5.87 -5.46 -9.48
CA GLN A 130 -4.43 -5.68 -9.54
C GLN A 130 -4.04 -7.17 -9.50
N GLU A 131 -4.91 -8.04 -8.99
CA GLU A 131 -4.75 -9.49 -9.12
C GLU A 131 -5.00 -9.91 -10.57
N ASP A 132 -6.06 -9.40 -11.18
CA ASP A 132 -6.45 -9.73 -12.56
C ASP A 132 -5.44 -9.20 -13.58
N ASP A 133 -4.86 -8.02 -13.33
CA ASP A 133 -3.82 -7.41 -14.17
C ASP A 133 -2.45 -8.10 -14.02
N THR A 134 -2.31 -9.07 -13.12
CA THR A 134 -1.11 -9.91 -12.96
C THR A 134 -1.30 -11.23 -13.70
N PRO A 135 -0.89 -11.36 -14.97
CA PRO A 135 -1.05 -12.61 -15.71
C PRO A 135 -0.23 -13.73 -15.06
N PRO A 136 -0.72 -14.99 -15.06
CA PRO A 136 0.09 -16.14 -14.70
C PRO A 136 1.20 -16.29 -15.75
N GLY A 137 2.41 -15.85 -15.42
CA GLY A 137 3.60 -16.14 -16.24
C GLY A 137 4.24 -15.00 -17.01
N LYS A 138 4.10 -13.73 -16.61
CA LYS A 138 5.17 -12.75 -16.91
C LYS A 138 6.26 -12.87 -15.84
N GLN A 139 7.05 -13.93 -15.96
CA GLN A 139 8.38 -14.06 -15.36
C GLN A 139 9.37 -13.21 -16.14
#